data_AF-A0A1R0WT79-F1
#
_entry.id   AF-A0A1R0WT79-F1
#
_cell.length_a   1.000
_cell.length_b   1.000
_cell.length_c   1.000
_cell.angle_alpha   90.00
_cell.angle_beta   90.00
_cell.angle_gamma   90.00
#
_symmetry.space_group_name_H-M   'P 1'
#
loop_
_entity.id
_entity.type
_entity.pdbx_description
1 polymer ?
#
loop_
_entity_poly.entity_id
_entity_poly.type
_entity_poly.pdbx_seq_one_letter_code
_entity_poly.pdbx_strand_id
1 'polypeptide(L)'
;MRKINFRKFNFRSPMMIFLGVLLIFTALLTVRPSVTYACSCVMPAEPLEALEKSTAVFVGKVVDMKEPSQGNIISSADPVKVTFEVDSSWKGVEGNQVTLTTALSSASCGFEFVEGESYIVYAYARDGGDSGNLEASLCSRTKRLTADSVDLKELGPGISATTPTSSPEVTPNNSPESGAGSNGSDLTGDPAADSDSFPLVTVGISGIIIVLVAIAGAVLYRRRNDGTRKK
;
A
#
# COMPACT_ATOMS: atom_id res chain seq x y z
N MET A 1 -28.50 10.38 58.51
CA MET A 1 -29.00 9.53 57.40
C MET A 1 -29.81 10.39 56.41
N ARG A 2 -29.29 10.73 55.23
CA ARG A 2 -30.05 11.38 54.14
C ARG A 2 -30.22 10.37 53.01
N LYS A 3 -31.48 10.02 52.70
CA LYS A 3 -31.84 9.08 51.62
C LYS A 3 -31.42 9.68 50.26
N ILE A 4 -30.47 9.04 49.59
CA ILE A 4 -30.15 9.28 48.19
C ILE A 4 -31.25 8.62 47.36
N ASN A 5 -32.17 9.42 46.81
CA ASN A 5 -33.18 8.93 45.88
C ASN A 5 -32.53 8.75 44.50
N PHE A 6 -32.24 7.49 44.14
CA PHE A 6 -31.94 7.09 42.77
C PHE A 6 -33.21 7.34 41.93
N ARG A 7 -33.27 8.49 41.24
CA ARG A 7 -34.30 8.76 40.24
C ARG A 7 -34.13 7.72 39.13
N LYS A 8 -35.02 6.71 39.10
CA LYS A 8 -35.17 5.74 38.02
C LYS A 8 -35.14 6.49 36.69
N PHE A 9 -34.05 6.31 35.95
CA PHE A 9 -33.91 6.85 34.61
C PHE A 9 -34.91 6.09 33.74
N ASN A 10 -36.06 6.72 33.46
CA ASN A 10 -37.12 6.13 32.66
C ASN A 10 -36.64 5.99 31.21
N PHE A 11 -36.01 4.85 30.91
CA PHE A 11 -35.55 4.39 29.59
C PHE A 11 -36.72 4.04 28.63
N ARG A 12 -37.91 4.61 28.83
CA ARG A 12 -39.16 4.21 28.14
C ARG A 12 -39.76 5.28 27.24
N SER A 13 -39.07 6.40 27.03
CA SER A 13 -39.60 7.44 26.15
C SER A 13 -39.19 7.15 24.71
N PRO A 14 -40.14 6.93 23.77
CA PRO A 14 -39.82 6.72 22.35
C PRO A 14 -38.99 7.86 21.79
N MET A 15 -39.11 9.06 22.38
CA MET A 15 -38.35 10.27 22.07
C MET A 15 -36.84 10.16 22.37
N MET A 16 -36.41 9.40 23.38
CA MET A 16 -34.98 9.16 23.66
C MET A 16 -34.39 8.14 22.70
N ILE A 17 -35.16 7.11 22.33
CA ILE A 17 -34.76 6.13 21.32
C ILE A 17 -34.66 6.82 19.95
N PHE A 18 -35.62 7.67 19.60
CA PHE A 18 -35.59 8.45 18.36
C PHE A 18 -34.38 9.38 18.29
N LEU A 19 -34.03 10.05 19.41
CA LEU A 19 -32.84 10.90 19.48
C LEU A 19 -31.54 10.06 19.35
N GLY A 20 -31.48 8.90 19.98
CA GLY A 20 -30.34 7.97 19.85
C GLY A 20 -30.17 7.44 18.43
N VAL A 21 -31.26 7.00 17.79
CA VAL A 21 -31.26 6.53 16.39
C VAL A 21 -30.89 7.65 15.44
N LEU A 22 -31.40 8.87 15.65
CA LEU A 22 -31.04 10.03 14.84
C LEU A 22 -29.55 10.34 14.96
N LEU A 23 -28.98 10.29 16.18
CA LEU A 23 -27.54 10.51 16.40
C LEU A 23 -26.68 9.42 15.73
N ILE A 24 -27.07 8.15 15.84
CA ILE A 24 -26.38 7.03 15.16
C ILE A 24 -26.47 7.19 13.64
N PHE A 25 -27.64 7.55 13.10
CA PHE A 25 -27.84 7.77 11.68
C PHE A 25 -27.00 8.95 11.17
N THR A 26 -26.93 10.06 11.91
CA THR A 26 -26.03 11.17 11.57
C THR A 26 -24.56 10.79 11.64
N ALA A 27 -24.15 9.95 12.61
CA ALA A 27 -22.77 9.47 12.71
C ALA A 27 -22.41 8.55 11.52
N LEU A 28 -23.33 7.67 11.11
CA LEU A 28 -23.15 6.82 9.93
C LEU A 28 -23.07 7.64 8.64
N LEU A 29 -23.84 8.73 8.52
CA LEU A 29 -23.75 9.65 7.37
C LEU A 29 -22.44 10.45 7.34
N THR A 30 -21.75 10.62 8.47
CA THR A 30 -20.42 11.28 8.51
C THR A 30 -19.27 10.34 8.20
N VAL A 31 -19.50 9.02 8.14
CA VAL A 31 -18.52 8.07 7.59
C VAL A 31 -18.47 8.30 6.09
N ARG A 32 -17.53 9.13 5.64
CA ARG A 32 -17.23 9.22 4.21
C ARG A 32 -16.68 7.87 3.78
N PRO A 33 -17.28 7.19 2.79
CA PRO A 33 -16.56 6.12 2.13
C PRO A 33 -15.30 6.77 1.55
N SER A 34 -14.12 6.30 1.95
CA SER A 34 -12.90 6.63 1.23
C SER A 34 -13.12 6.19 -0.22
N VAL A 35 -13.19 7.13 -1.14
CA VAL A 35 -13.17 6.85 -2.57
C VAL A 35 -11.84 6.17 -2.85
N THR A 36 -11.83 4.84 -2.91
CA THR A 36 -10.72 4.09 -3.48
C THR A 36 -10.88 4.19 -4.98
N TYR A 37 -10.07 5.03 -5.62
CA TYR A 37 -9.81 4.89 -7.05
C TYR A 37 -9.20 3.50 -7.23
N ALA A 38 -10.00 2.53 -7.66
CA ALA A 38 -9.54 1.18 -7.97
C ALA A 38 -8.58 1.29 -9.16
N CYS A 39 -7.30 1.49 -8.87
CA CYS A 39 -6.22 1.73 -9.84
C CYS A 39 -6.47 2.81 -10.91
N SER A 40 -6.49 4.09 -10.50
CA SER A 40 -6.18 5.18 -11.43
C SER A 40 -4.66 5.39 -11.44
N CYS A 41 -3.92 4.46 -12.05
CA CYS A 41 -2.49 4.66 -12.24
C CYS A 41 -2.29 5.96 -13.03
N VAL A 42 -1.43 6.87 -12.52
CA VAL A 42 -0.85 7.88 -13.42
C VAL A 42 -0.12 7.11 -14.52
N MET A 43 -0.12 7.66 -15.74
CA MET A 43 0.55 7.06 -16.90
C MET A 43 1.86 6.38 -16.47
N PRO A 44 2.07 5.09 -16.80
CA PRO A 44 3.22 4.35 -16.30
C PRO A 44 4.50 5.09 -16.67
N ALA A 45 5.37 5.32 -15.69
CA ALA A 45 6.64 6.03 -15.83
C ALA A 45 7.47 5.46 -16.97
N GLU A 46 8.30 6.26 -17.64
CA GLU A 46 9.14 5.79 -18.74
C GLU A 46 10.04 4.59 -18.33
N PRO A 47 10.45 3.70 -19.25
CA PRO A 47 11.16 2.46 -18.94
C PRO A 47 12.32 2.62 -17.96
N LEU A 48 13.15 3.65 -18.15
CA LEU A 48 14.32 3.94 -17.31
C LEU A 48 13.92 4.47 -15.93
N GLU A 49 12.89 5.33 -15.85
CA GLU A 49 12.38 5.82 -14.56
C GLU A 49 11.71 4.69 -13.76
N ALA A 50 10.97 3.81 -14.44
CA ALA A 50 10.39 2.62 -13.84
C ALA A 50 11.47 1.64 -13.35
N LEU A 51 12.57 1.49 -14.10
CA LEU A 51 13.74 0.68 -13.70
C LEU A 51 14.37 1.22 -12.41
N GLU A 52 14.57 2.53 -12.32
CA GLU A 52 15.15 3.16 -11.13
C GLU A 52 14.28 2.93 -9.88
N LYS A 53 12.96 3.10 -10.01
CA LYS A 53 12.00 2.93 -8.90
C LYS A 53 11.73 1.48 -8.52
N SER A 54 11.98 0.53 -9.41
CA SER A 54 11.72 -0.89 -9.16
C SER A 54 12.83 -1.54 -8.33
N THR A 55 12.48 -2.53 -7.52
CA THR A 55 13.46 -3.38 -6.82
C THR A 55 14.05 -4.41 -7.78
N ALA A 56 13.23 -4.95 -8.67
CA ALA A 56 13.62 -5.95 -9.66
C ALA A 56 13.00 -5.66 -11.02
N VAL A 57 13.77 -5.83 -12.09
CA VAL A 57 13.29 -5.74 -13.48
C VAL A 57 13.89 -6.87 -14.29
N PHE A 58 13.03 -7.67 -14.91
CA PHE A 58 13.43 -8.85 -15.66
C PHE A 58 12.40 -9.21 -16.73
N VAL A 59 12.86 -10.00 -17.71
CA VAL A 59 12.02 -10.72 -18.64
C VAL A 59 12.02 -12.18 -18.23
N GLY A 60 10.83 -12.79 -18.21
CA GLY A 60 10.71 -14.20 -17.91
C GLY A 60 9.34 -14.77 -18.28
N LYS A 61 9.28 -16.10 -18.29
CA LYS A 61 8.08 -16.88 -18.59
C LYS A 61 7.45 -17.40 -17.30
N VAL A 62 6.13 -17.29 -17.18
CA VAL A 62 5.40 -17.86 -16.04
C VAL A 62 5.42 -19.39 -16.12
N VAL A 63 5.92 -20.05 -15.07
CA VAL A 63 6.04 -21.52 -15.00
C VAL A 63 5.17 -22.17 -13.92
N ASP A 64 4.73 -21.42 -12.92
CA ASP A 64 3.83 -21.91 -11.85
C ASP A 64 3.04 -20.73 -11.27
N MET A 65 1.74 -20.94 -11.01
CA MET A 65 0.89 -20.01 -10.28
C MET A 65 0.15 -20.72 -9.14
N LYS A 66 0.15 -20.06 -7.97
CA LYS A 66 -0.54 -20.55 -6.77
C LYS A 66 -1.53 -19.51 -6.27
N GLU A 67 -2.80 -19.75 -6.56
CA GLU A 67 -3.93 -18.99 -6.06
C GLU A 67 -4.32 -19.40 -4.62
N PRO A 68 -4.99 -18.52 -3.86
CA PRO A 68 -5.57 -18.86 -2.56
C PRO A 68 -6.53 -20.06 -2.66
N SER A 69 -6.47 -20.98 -1.68
CA SER A 69 -7.23 -22.23 -1.73
C SER A 69 -8.75 -22.01 -1.76
N GLN A 70 -9.45 -22.75 -2.62
CA GLN A 70 -10.91 -22.71 -2.84
C GLN A 70 -11.79 -23.05 -1.61
N GLY A 71 -11.19 -23.41 -0.46
CA GLY A 71 -11.91 -23.71 0.79
C GLY A 71 -12.15 -22.51 1.72
N ASN A 72 -11.59 -21.33 1.41
CA ASN A 72 -11.73 -20.11 2.21
C ASN A 72 -12.64 -19.09 1.52
N ILE A 73 -13.11 -18.09 2.29
CA ILE A 73 -13.71 -16.88 1.70
C ILE A 73 -12.61 -16.21 0.86
N ILE A 74 -12.75 -16.22 -0.47
CA ILE A 74 -11.80 -15.60 -1.39
C ILE A 74 -12.12 -14.12 -1.53
N SER A 75 -11.09 -13.27 -1.43
CA SER A 75 -11.13 -11.84 -1.70
C SER A 75 -10.36 -11.52 -2.97
N SER A 76 -10.76 -10.46 -3.68
CA SER A 76 -10.03 -9.93 -4.85
C SER A 76 -8.61 -9.47 -4.51
N ALA A 77 -8.35 -9.17 -3.24
CA ALA A 77 -7.06 -8.73 -2.71
C ALA A 77 -6.18 -9.89 -2.22
N ASP A 78 -6.66 -11.13 -2.31
CA ASP A 78 -5.87 -12.28 -1.86
C ASP A 78 -4.61 -12.44 -2.71
N PRO A 79 -3.46 -12.80 -2.09
CA PRO A 79 -2.20 -12.90 -2.79
C PRO A 79 -2.14 -14.14 -3.68
N VAL A 80 -1.76 -13.95 -4.94
CA VAL A 80 -1.37 -14.98 -5.89
C VAL A 80 0.14 -14.99 -6.00
N LYS A 81 0.75 -16.17 -5.82
CA LYS A 81 2.19 -16.35 -6.03
C LYS A 81 2.43 -16.78 -7.47
N VAL A 82 3.34 -16.11 -8.14
CA VAL A 82 3.68 -16.37 -9.55
C VAL A 82 5.18 -16.60 -9.65
N THR A 83 5.56 -17.76 -10.16
CA THR A 83 6.96 -18.14 -10.37
C THR A 83 7.31 -18.02 -11.85
N PHE A 84 8.44 -17.36 -12.11
CA PHE A 84 8.97 -17.11 -13.44
C PHE A 84 10.27 -17.88 -13.64
N GLU A 85 10.44 -18.46 -14.82
CA GLU A 85 11.74 -18.76 -15.39
C GLU A 85 12.27 -17.48 -16.04
N VAL A 86 13.44 -17.02 -15.60
CA VAL A 86 14.01 -15.72 -15.99
C VAL A 86 14.88 -15.92 -17.23
N ASP A 87 14.69 -15.08 -18.24
CA ASP A 87 15.49 -15.06 -19.46
C ASP A 87 16.62 -14.02 -19.33
N SER A 88 16.26 -12.81 -18.93
CA SER A 88 17.19 -11.69 -18.72
C SER A 88 16.75 -10.78 -17.59
N SER A 89 17.71 -10.16 -16.89
CA SER A 89 17.44 -9.20 -15.83
C SER A 89 18.26 -7.92 -16.00
N TRP A 90 17.70 -6.80 -15.56
CA TRP A 90 18.39 -5.52 -15.48
C TRP A 90 18.64 -5.10 -14.03
N LYS A 91 17.83 -5.63 -13.09
CA LYS A 91 17.91 -5.27 -11.67
C LYS A 91 17.33 -6.36 -10.79
N GLY A 92 17.93 -6.58 -9.62
CA GLY A 92 17.32 -7.28 -8.47
C GLY A 92 17.10 -8.79 -8.62
N VAL A 93 17.50 -9.41 -9.74
CA VAL A 93 17.35 -10.85 -9.99
C VAL A 93 18.66 -11.44 -10.51
N GLU A 94 19.23 -12.37 -9.74
CA GLU A 94 20.52 -13.02 -10.03
C GLU A 94 20.38 -14.48 -10.48
N GLY A 95 19.21 -15.10 -10.26
CA GLY A 95 18.94 -16.50 -10.59
C GLY A 95 18.12 -16.69 -11.87
N ASN A 96 17.99 -17.96 -12.29
CA ASN A 96 17.12 -18.38 -13.40
C ASN A 96 15.65 -18.53 -13.01
N GLN A 97 15.31 -18.35 -11.73
CA GLN A 97 13.95 -18.43 -11.24
C GLN A 97 13.70 -17.33 -10.21
N VAL A 98 12.53 -16.71 -10.30
CA VAL A 98 12.08 -15.70 -9.34
C VAL A 98 10.60 -15.90 -9.05
N THR A 99 10.19 -15.71 -7.80
CA THR A 99 8.78 -15.75 -7.40
C THR A 99 8.37 -14.40 -6.87
N LEU A 100 7.23 -13.91 -7.33
CA LEU A 100 6.61 -12.67 -6.85
C LEU A 100 5.18 -12.92 -6.42
N THR A 101 4.60 -11.92 -5.76
CA THR A 101 3.19 -11.91 -5.37
C THR A 101 2.44 -10.82 -6.12
N THR A 102 1.16 -11.04 -6.40
CA THR A 102 0.24 -10.00 -6.88
C THR A 102 -1.15 -10.23 -6.31
N ALA A 103 -2.01 -9.22 -6.31
CA ALA A 103 -3.40 -9.42 -5.91
C ALA A 103 -4.14 -10.27 -6.96
N LEU A 104 -5.10 -11.08 -6.51
CA LEU A 104 -5.85 -12.00 -7.37
C LEU A 104 -6.59 -11.32 -8.52
N SER A 105 -7.03 -10.08 -8.32
CA SER A 105 -7.81 -9.36 -9.33
C SER A 105 -7.30 -7.96 -9.58
N SER A 106 -7.42 -7.54 -10.84
CA SER A 106 -7.27 -6.14 -11.27
C SER A 106 -8.14 -5.16 -10.47
N ALA A 107 -9.29 -5.59 -9.92
CA ALA A 107 -10.13 -4.78 -9.02
C ALA A 107 -9.40 -4.37 -7.72
N SER A 108 -8.38 -5.14 -7.33
CA SER A 108 -7.48 -4.86 -6.21
C SER A 108 -6.07 -4.52 -6.69
N CYS A 109 -5.95 -3.96 -7.91
CA CYS A 109 -4.67 -3.58 -8.52
C CYS A 109 -3.72 -4.74 -8.79
N GLY A 110 -4.24 -5.97 -8.84
CA GLY A 110 -3.50 -7.14 -9.25
C GLY A 110 -3.14 -7.12 -10.73
N PHE A 111 -1.99 -7.69 -11.06
CA PHE A 111 -1.64 -8.00 -12.44
C PHE A 111 -2.01 -9.45 -12.74
N GLU A 112 -2.90 -9.65 -13.72
CA GLU A 112 -3.41 -10.98 -14.07
C GLU A 112 -2.43 -11.67 -15.03
N PHE A 113 -1.55 -12.50 -14.46
CA PHE A 113 -0.60 -13.32 -15.22
C PHE A 113 -1.28 -14.56 -15.81
N VAL A 114 -0.68 -15.10 -16.86
CA VAL A 114 -1.11 -16.33 -17.52
C VAL A 114 0.07 -17.30 -17.55
N GLU A 115 -0.15 -18.51 -17.05
CA GLU A 115 0.84 -19.59 -17.12
C GLU A 115 1.29 -19.86 -18.56
N GLY A 116 2.59 -20.03 -18.77
CA GLY A 116 3.17 -20.27 -20.08
C GLY A 116 3.44 -19.02 -20.92
N GLU A 117 3.04 -17.84 -20.47
CA GLU A 117 3.29 -16.58 -21.17
C GLU A 117 4.54 -15.85 -20.65
N SER A 118 5.18 -15.09 -21.54
CA SER A 118 6.35 -14.27 -21.22
C SER A 118 5.99 -12.82 -20.97
N TYR A 119 6.66 -12.21 -19.99
CA TYR A 119 6.38 -10.85 -19.54
C TYR A 119 7.69 -10.08 -19.36
N ILE A 120 7.62 -8.76 -19.53
CA ILE A 120 8.57 -7.85 -18.89
C ILE A 120 7.96 -7.41 -17.57
N VAL A 121 8.67 -7.66 -16.48
CA VAL A 121 8.18 -7.48 -15.12
C VAL A 121 9.00 -6.41 -14.42
N TYR A 122 8.29 -5.47 -13.82
CA TYR A 122 8.82 -4.42 -12.96
C TYR A 122 8.20 -4.65 -11.58
N ALA A 123 9.02 -5.11 -10.65
CA ALA A 123 8.58 -5.54 -9.33
C ALA A 123 9.20 -4.67 -8.22
N TYR A 124 8.45 -4.47 -7.15
CA TYR A 124 8.85 -3.73 -5.95
C TYR A 124 8.87 -4.66 -4.74
N ALA A 125 9.69 -4.33 -3.75
CA ALA A 125 9.67 -5.03 -2.47
C ALA A 125 8.44 -4.64 -1.66
N ARG A 126 7.68 -5.62 -1.16
CA ARG A 126 6.46 -5.33 -0.37
C ARG A 126 6.75 -4.64 0.97
N ASP A 127 7.91 -4.93 1.58
CA ASP A 127 8.29 -4.44 2.91
C ASP A 127 9.53 -3.52 2.89
N GLY A 128 9.91 -2.98 1.72
CA GLY A 128 11.04 -2.06 1.57
C GLY A 128 12.44 -2.69 1.79
N GLY A 129 12.54 -4.03 1.86
CA GLY A 129 13.79 -4.78 1.95
C GLY A 129 14.22 -5.46 0.63
N ASP A 130 15.29 -6.26 0.68
CA ASP A 130 15.87 -6.96 -0.48
C ASP A 130 14.90 -7.94 -1.17
N SER A 131 15.30 -8.40 -2.36
CA SER A 131 14.59 -9.17 -3.42
C SER A 131 13.79 -10.43 -3.01
N GLY A 132 13.69 -10.77 -1.72
CA GLY A 132 12.98 -11.96 -1.25
C GLY A 132 11.45 -11.86 -1.24
N ASN A 133 10.87 -10.65 -1.21
CA ASN A 133 9.42 -10.44 -1.19
C ASN A 133 8.99 -9.45 -2.27
N LEU A 134 9.10 -9.87 -3.53
CA LEU A 134 8.75 -9.08 -4.70
C LEU A 134 7.24 -9.07 -4.94
N GLU A 135 6.75 -7.93 -5.40
CA GLU A 135 5.35 -7.73 -5.77
C GLU A 135 5.25 -7.01 -7.12
N ALA A 136 4.27 -7.43 -7.91
CA ALA A 136 3.86 -6.74 -9.13
C ALA A 136 2.41 -6.28 -9.01
N SER A 137 2.10 -5.15 -9.64
CA SER A 137 0.74 -4.60 -9.68
C SER A 137 0.40 -4.11 -11.07
N LEU A 138 -0.89 -3.83 -11.29
CA LEU A 138 -1.40 -3.25 -12.53
C LEU A 138 -0.70 -1.91 -12.87
N CYS A 139 -0.21 -1.18 -11.88
CA CYS A 139 0.47 0.10 -12.07
C CYS A 139 1.99 -0.02 -12.25
N SER A 140 2.58 -1.21 -12.09
CA SER A 140 4.03 -1.33 -12.05
C SER A 140 4.71 -1.29 -13.42
N ARG A 141 4.00 -0.96 -14.51
CA ARG A 141 4.46 -1.03 -15.92
C ARG A 141 4.71 -2.45 -16.46
N THR A 142 4.58 -3.46 -15.60
CA THR A 142 4.57 -4.88 -16.00
C THR A 142 3.59 -5.12 -17.14
N LYS A 143 4.02 -5.85 -18.16
CA LYS A 143 3.17 -6.20 -19.31
C LYS A 143 3.66 -7.45 -20.02
N ARG A 144 2.78 -8.05 -20.81
CA ARG A 144 3.13 -9.19 -21.66
C ARG A 144 4.22 -8.79 -22.66
N LEU A 145 5.18 -9.68 -22.86
CA LEU A 145 6.30 -9.47 -23.74
C LEU A 145 5.83 -9.53 -25.19
N THR A 146 6.17 -8.50 -25.97
CA THR A 146 5.95 -8.45 -27.42
C THR A 146 7.28 -8.13 -28.11
N ALA A 147 7.43 -8.57 -29.36
CA ALA A 147 8.67 -8.38 -30.12
C ALA A 147 9.02 -6.89 -30.33
N ASP A 148 8.02 -6.02 -30.28
CA ASP A 148 8.08 -4.57 -30.46
C ASP A 148 8.06 -3.79 -29.13
N SER A 149 8.38 -4.44 -28.00
CA SER A 149 8.30 -3.75 -26.71
C SER A 149 9.29 -2.56 -26.67
N VAL A 150 8.73 -1.37 -26.42
CA VAL A 150 9.51 -0.13 -26.23
C VAL A 150 10.51 -0.29 -25.09
N ASP A 151 10.15 -1.03 -24.05
CA ASP A 151 10.98 -1.24 -22.87
C ASP A 151 12.29 -1.96 -23.20
N LEU A 152 12.26 -3.03 -24.01
CA LEU A 152 13.49 -3.69 -24.46
C LEU A 152 14.40 -2.76 -25.27
N LYS A 153 13.81 -1.86 -26.05
CA LYS A 153 14.56 -0.89 -26.86
C LYS A 153 15.26 0.16 -25.98
N GLU A 154 14.60 0.61 -24.92
CA GLU A 154 15.13 1.64 -24.04
C GLU A 154 16.03 1.11 -22.93
N LEU A 155 15.71 -0.05 -22.35
CA LEU A 155 16.54 -0.68 -21.33
C LEU A 155 17.83 -1.30 -21.91
N GLY A 156 17.83 -1.65 -23.19
CA GLY A 156 18.95 -2.30 -23.83
C GLY A 156 19.15 -3.75 -23.37
N PRO A 157 20.33 -4.36 -23.64
CA PRO A 157 20.59 -5.76 -23.30
C PRO A 157 20.63 -5.96 -21.78
N GLY A 158 19.81 -6.87 -21.28
CA GLY A 158 19.87 -7.34 -19.89
C GLY A 158 20.95 -8.42 -19.68
N ILE A 159 21.23 -8.73 -18.42
CA ILE A 159 22.08 -9.84 -18.01
C ILE A 159 21.29 -11.13 -18.20
N SER A 160 21.75 -12.04 -19.07
CA SER A 160 21.09 -13.33 -19.26
C SER A 160 21.18 -14.19 -18.02
N ALA A 161 20.06 -14.75 -17.59
CA ALA A 161 20.01 -15.71 -16.49
C ALA A 161 20.51 -17.07 -16.99
N THR A 162 21.83 -17.22 -17.08
CA THR A 162 22.43 -18.51 -17.41
C THR A 162 22.24 -19.46 -16.23
N THR A 163 21.75 -20.67 -16.50
CA THR A 163 21.69 -21.80 -15.57
C THR A 163 22.99 -21.93 -14.76
N PRO A 164 22.96 -22.25 -13.44
CA PRO A 164 24.18 -22.43 -12.66
C PRO A 164 24.91 -23.69 -13.15
N THR A 165 25.86 -23.52 -14.06
CA THR A 165 26.86 -24.54 -14.41
C THR A 165 28.14 -24.18 -13.66
N SER A 166 28.44 -25.01 -12.65
CA SER A 166 29.74 -25.26 -12.03
C SER A 166 30.81 -24.16 -12.13
N SER A 167 31.06 -23.50 -10.99
CA SER A 167 32.38 -23.11 -10.49
C SER A 167 33.57 -23.36 -11.42
N PRO A 168 34.21 -22.32 -11.98
CA PRO A 168 35.63 -22.37 -12.27
C PRO A 168 36.38 -22.17 -10.95
N GLU A 169 37.14 -23.20 -10.58
CA GLU A 169 38.30 -23.13 -9.70
C GLU A 169 39.11 -21.84 -9.94
N VAL A 170 39.13 -20.94 -8.97
CA VAL A 170 40.03 -19.78 -8.97
C VAL A 170 41.15 -20.05 -7.98
N THR A 171 42.32 -20.41 -8.52
CA THR A 171 43.60 -20.44 -7.80
C THR A 171 44.02 -19.00 -7.49
N PRO A 172 44.48 -18.68 -6.26
CA PRO A 172 44.88 -17.32 -5.91
C PRO A 172 46.36 -17.09 -6.26
N ASN A 173 46.68 -15.99 -6.93
CA ASN A 173 48.06 -15.49 -7.00
C ASN A 173 48.11 -13.96 -6.92
N ASN A 174 48.42 -13.50 -5.70
CA ASN A 174 49.33 -12.44 -5.28
C ASN A 174 49.35 -11.05 -5.97
N SER A 175 48.99 -10.05 -5.14
CA SER A 175 49.42 -8.63 -5.01
C SER A 175 50.89 -8.32 -5.39
N PRO A 176 51.35 -7.05 -5.57
CA PRO A 176 51.09 -5.90 -4.65
C PRO A 176 51.04 -4.44 -5.21
N GLU A 177 50.61 -3.53 -4.32
CA GLU A 177 50.95 -2.08 -4.16
C GLU A 177 50.66 -1.09 -5.30
N SER A 178 50.34 0.20 -5.13
CA SER A 178 50.33 1.17 -4.03
C SER A 178 49.56 2.41 -4.55
N GLY A 179 48.98 3.25 -3.69
CA GLY A 179 48.50 4.57 -4.13
C GLY A 179 47.59 5.28 -3.14
N ALA A 180 48.19 6.01 -2.20
CA ALA A 180 47.53 6.93 -1.29
C ALA A 180 46.84 8.10 -2.01
N GLY A 181 45.75 8.59 -1.43
CA GLY A 181 45.04 9.78 -1.90
C GLY A 181 43.88 10.18 -0.98
N SER A 182 44.20 10.66 0.22
CA SER A 182 43.28 11.39 1.07
C SER A 182 43.11 12.82 0.57
N ASN A 183 41.86 13.31 0.44
CA ASN A 183 41.44 14.63 0.92
C ASN A 183 39.93 14.81 0.76
N GLY A 184 39.31 15.35 1.81
CA GLY A 184 37.87 15.44 1.98
C GLY A 184 37.19 16.67 1.39
N SER A 185 35.87 16.61 1.48
CA SER A 185 34.90 17.71 1.55
C SER A 185 33.64 17.03 2.11
N ASP A 186 33.38 17.11 3.41
CA ASP A 186 32.65 18.19 4.08
C ASP A 186 31.66 18.89 3.13
N LEU A 187 30.38 18.52 3.26
CA LEU A 187 29.21 19.38 3.22
C LEU A 187 28.01 18.49 3.59
N THR A 188 27.84 18.30 4.90
CA THR A 188 26.62 17.73 5.48
C THR A 188 25.53 18.80 5.35
N GLY A 189 24.83 18.79 4.23
CA GLY A 189 23.61 19.55 4.02
C GLY A 189 22.42 18.63 4.29
N ASP A 190 21.83 18.74 5.48
CA ASP A 190 20.47 18.28 5.72
C ASP A 190 19.51 18.94 4.71
N PRO A 191 18.53 18.19 4.20
CA PRO A 191 17.21 18.78 4.09
C PRO A 191 16.17 17.91 4.76
N ALA A 192 15.54 18.54 5.75
CA ALA A 192 14.10 18.60 5.93
C ALA A 192 13.35 17.26 5.88
N ALA A 193 13.08 16.75 7.08
CA ALA A 193 11.82 16.09 7.37
C ALA A 193 10.67 17.00 6.93
N ASP A 194 10.07 16.72 5.79
CA ASP A 194 8.82 17.37 5.41
C ASP A 194 7.69 16.65 6.15
N SER A 195 7.29 17.31 7.24
CA SER A 195 6.06 17.04 7.96
C SER A 195 4.89 17.22 7.01
N ASP A 196 4.31 16.11 6.56
CA ASP A 196 3.03 16.14 5.87
C ASP A 196 2.00 16.82 6.77
N SER A 197 1.70 18.03 6.35
CA SER A 197 0.78 18.95 6.97
C SER A 197 -0.62 18.41 6.73
N PHE A 198 -1.08 17.56 7.64
CA PHE A 198 -2.50 17.22 7.74
C PHE A 198 -3.31 18.53 7.80
N PRO A 199 -4.31 18.74 6.92
CA PRO A 199 -5.20 19.88 7.06
C PRO A 199 -6.03 19.67 8.34
N LEU A 200 -5.57 20.27 9.44
CA LEU A 200 -6.24 20.37 10.74
C LEU A 200 -7.63 21.06 10.67
N VAL A 201 -8.05 21.51 9.49
CA VAL A 201 -9.32 22.22 9.30
C VAL A 201 -10.53 21.27 9.31
N THR A 202 -10.35 19.96 9.08
CA THR A 202 -11.49 19.01 9.03
C THR A 202 -11.83 18.32 10.35
N VAL A 203 -10.89 18.24 11.30
CA VAL A 203 -11.15 17.66 12.63
C VAL A 203 -11.68 18.73 13.61
N GLY A 204 -11.27 20.00 13.44
CA GLY A 204 -11.69 21.09 14.31
C GLY A 204 -13.19 21.42 14.23
N ILE A 205 -13.79 21.35 13.04
CA ILE A 205 -15.20 21.73 12.84
C ILE A 205 -16.15 20.70 13.49
N SER A 206 -15.81 19.41 13.44
CA SER A 206 -16.61 18.35 14.06
C SER A 206 -16.64 18.48 15.59
N GLY A 207 -15.49 18.76 16.22
CA GLY A 207 -15.41 19.00 17.66
C GLY A 207 -16.23 20.21 18.11
N ILE A 208 -16.18 21.32 17.36
CA ILE A 208 -16.93 22.53 17.68
C ILE A 208 -18.44 22.28 17.57
N ILE A 209 -18.91 21.56 16.54
CA ILE A 209 -20.33 21.25 16.38
C ILE A 209 -20.82 20.35 17.53
N ILE A 210 -20.05 19.34 17.93
CA ILE A 210 -20.41 18.46 19.06
C ILE A 210 -20.51 19.27 20.37
N VAL A 211 -19.55 20.17 20.63
CA VAL A 211 -19.55 21.03 21.82
C VAL A 211 -20.75 21.99 21.79
N LEU A 212 -21.06 22.61 20.65
CA LEU A 212 -22.21 23.51 20.53
C LEU A 212 -23.55 22.78 20.74
N VAL A 213 -23.69 21.57 20.20
CA VAL A 213 -24.89 20.74 20.40
C VAL A 213 -25.02 20.30 21.87
N ALA A 214 -23.91 19.95 22.52
CA ALA A 214 -23.91 19.61 23.95
C ALA A 214 -24.30 20.81 24.82
N ILE A 215 -23.80 22.01 24.52
CA ILE A 215 -24.15 23.25 25.22
C ILE A 215 -25.63 23.58 25.01
N ALA A 216 -26.12 23.53 23.77
CA ALA A 216 -27.53 23.78 23.46
C ALA A 216 -28.45 22.78 24.19
N GLY A 217 -28.07 21.49 24.21
CA GLY A 217 -28.76 20.46 24.97
C GLY A 217 -28.79 20.75 26.48
N ALA A 218 -27.67 21.17 27.07
CA ALA A 218 -27.60 21.55 28.48
C ALA A 218 -28.46 22.78 28.81
N VAL A 219 -28.49 23.79 27.93
CA VAL A 219 -29.31 24.99 28.11
C VAL A 219 -30.80 24.67 28.03
N LEU A 220 -31.23 23.87 27.05
CA LEU A 220 -32.63 23.44 26.92
C LEU A 220 -33.05 22.55 28.09
N TYR A 221 -32.15 21.69 28.57
CA TYR A 221 -32.37 20.87 29.76
C TYR A 221 -32.58 21.74 31.01
N ARG A 222 -31.73 22.76 31.22
CA ARG A 222 -31.89 23.70 32.34
C ARG A 222 -33.19 24.51 32.24
N ARG A 223 -33.52 25.05 31.07
CA ARG A 223 -34.79 25.79 30.86
C ARG A 223 -36.02 24.94 31.15
N ARG A 224 -36.01 23.67 30.75
CA ARG A 224 -37.10 22.73 31.05
C ARG A 224 -37.22 22.45 32.56
N ASN A 225 -36.09 22.34 33.26
CA ASN A 225 -36.06 22.09 34.70
C ASN A 225 -36.48 23.31 35.53
N ASP A 226 -36.14 24.53 35.08
CA ASP A 226 -36.57 25.78 35.71
C ASP A 226 -38.07 26.04 35.51
N GLY A 227 -38.62 25.66 34.35
CA GLY A 227 -40.07 25.70 34.09
C GLY A 227 -40.89 24.78 35.00
N THR A 228 -40.31 23.68 35.48
CA THR A 228 -40.96 22.77 36.44
C THR A 228 -40.85 23.22 37.91
N ARG A 229 -40.14 24.31 38.21
CA ARG A 229 -39.97 24.83 39.58
C ARG A 229 -40.96 25.94 39.97
N LYS A 230 -41.83 26.36 39.04
CA LYS A 230 -42.85 27.41 39.23
C LYS A 230 -44.30 26.90 39.26
N LYS A 231 -44.54 25.61 39.55
CA LYS A 231 -45.86 25.08 39.87
C LYS A 231 -45.83 24.36 41.20
#